data_AF-A0A9W7BK85-F1
#
_entry.id   AF-A0A9W7BK85-F1
#
_cell.length_a   1.000
_cell.length_b   1.000
_cell.length_c   1.000
_cell.angle_alpha   90.00
_cell.angle_beta   90.00
_cell.angle_gamma   90.00
#
_symmetry.space_group_name_H-M   'P 1'
#
loop_
_entity.id
_entity.type
_entity.pdbx_description
1 polymer ?
#
loop_
_entity_poly.entity_id
_entity_poly.type
_entity_poly.pdbx_seq_one_letter_code
_entity_poly.pdbx_strand_id
1 'polypeptide(L)'
;MGLRGLGKRGKGGVENIGKEVRWVVDWDDHVWVEVWEDGDWWHFDPCEGIVGQKLLYEGWGKKPSTVVSFRVPSNDTDVGDSLVEDITMDYTSDSKEEVAKRRKSENLEDAMEKAREILRGE
;
A
#
# COMPACT_ATOMS: atom_id res chain seq x y z
N MET A 1 10.83 -14.31 35.80
CA MET A 1 11.79 -14.37 34.67
C MET A 1 11.43 -15.58 33.82
N GLY A 2 10.59 -15.40 32.80
CA GLY A 2 10.24 -16.46 31.85
C GLY A 2 11.05 -16.29 30.57
N LEU A 3 11.86 -17.29 30.24
CA LEU A 3 12.66 -17.33 29.01
C LEU A 3 11.71 -17.41 27.81
N ARG A 4 11.75 -16.38 26.93
CA ARG A 4 11.08 -16.39 25.64
C ARG A 4 11.72 -17.46 24.76
N GLY A 5 10.86 -18.26 24.13
CA GLY A 5 11.25 -19.29 23.18
C GLY A 5 12.01 -18.70 22.00
N LEU A 6 13.22 -19.20 21.78
CA LEU A 6 14.05 -18.87 20.63
C LEU A 6 13.50 -19.62 19.42
N GLY A 7 12.81 -18.90 18.52
CA GLY A 7 12.35 -19.41 17.24
C GLY A 7 13.52 -19.91 16.38
N LYS A 8 13.33 -21.07 15.76
CA LYS A 8 14.34 -21.77 14.93
C LYS A 8 14.76 -20.89 13.74
N ARG A 9 16.05 -20.59 13.65
CA ARG A 9 16.68 -19.94 12.48
C ARG A 9 16.70 -20.92 11.28
N GLY A 10 15.89 -20.60 10.26
CA GLY A 10 15.90 -21.23 8.94
C GLY A 10 16.91 -20.53 8.00
N LYS A 11 17.46 -21.28 7.06
CA LYS A 11 18.62 -20.97 6.23
C LYS A 11 18.40 -19.81 5.25
N GLY A 12 19.37 -18.89 5.20
CA GLY A 12 19.84 -18.14 4.01
C GLY A 12 18.84 -17.84 2.90
N GLY A 13 17.96 -16.88 3.15
CA GLY A 13 17.21 -16.10 2.16
C GLY A 13 17.18 -14.65 2.65
N VAL A 14 16.81 -13.68 1.81
CA VAL A 14 16.50 -12.33 2.27
C VAL A 14 15.48 -12.48 3.40
N GLU A 15 15.85 -12.15 4.64
CA GLU A 15 14.94 -12.23 5.77
C GLU A 15 13.82 -11.23 5.50
N ASN A 16 12.59 -11.72 5.31
CA ASN A 16 11.43 -10.85 5.34
C ASN A 16 11.47 -10.13 6.69
N ILE A 17 11.63 -8.81 6.64
CA ILE A 17 11.29 -7.93 7.75
C ILE A 17 9.85 -8.30 8.03
N GLY A 18 9.55 -8.96 9.16
CA GLY A 18 8.23 -9.59 9.44
C GLY A 18 7.12 -8.58 9.66
N LYS A 19 6.96 -7.68 8.69
CA LYS A 19 6.06 -6.55 8.61
C LYS A 19 5.21 -6.74 7.39
N GLU A 20 3.96 -6.32 7.52
CA GLU A 20 3.04 -6.31 6.40
C GLU A 20 3.44 -5.17 5.46
N VAL A 21 3.48 -5.46 4.17
CA VAL A 21 3.89 -4.51 3.13
C VAL A 21 2.84 -4.55 2.02
N ARG A 22 2.48 -3.38 1.50
CA ARG A 22 1.68 -3.27 0.28
C ARG A 22 2.45 -2.50 -0.80
N TRP A 23 2.36 -3.02 -2.03
CA TRP A 23 2.87 -2.36 -3.22
C TRP A 23 1.87 -1.29 -3.65
N VAL A 24 2.34 -0.07 -3.93
CA VAL A 24 1.46 1.05 -4.31
C VAL A 24 1.79 1.52 -5.72
N VAL A 25 0.75 1.71 -6.52
CA VAL A 25 0.83 2.24 -7.89
C VAL A 25 0.01 3.52 -7.99
N ASP A 26 0.66 4.60 -8.38
CA ASP A 26 0.05 5.82 -8.89
C ASP A 26 -0.05 5.71 -10.42
N TRP A 27 -1.28 5.78 -10.95
CA TRP A 27 -1.53 5.72 -12.39
C TRP A 27 -0.98 6.93 -13.15
N ASP A 28 -0.59 8.00 -12.46
CA ASP A 28 0.15 9.13 -13.02
C ASP A 28 1.68 8.88 -12.96
N ASP A 29 2.10 7.64 -13.25
CA ASP A 29 3.47 7.18 -13.51
C ASP A 29 4.40 7.22 -12.28
N HIS A 30 3.99 6.57 -11.17
CA HIS A 30 4.89 6.35 -10.03
C HIS A 30 4.53 5.10 -9.23
N VAL A 31 5.50 4.53 -8.52
CA VAL A 31 5.31 3.35 -7.67
C VAL A 31 6.15 3.45 -6.39
N TRP A 32 5.63 2.92 -5.29
CA TRP A 32 6.32 2.87 -4.01
C TRP A 32 5.77 1.72 -3.15
N VAL A 33 6.14 1.67 -1.87
CA VAL A 33 5.61 0.69 -0.92
C VAL A 33 5.08 1.37 0.35
N GLU A 34 4.13 0.72 1.01
CA GLU A 34 3.74 1.08 2.37
C GLU A 34 3.99 -0.09 3.31
N VAL A 35 4.43 0.22 4.53
CA VAL A 35 4.74 -0.77 5.57
C VAL A 35 3.79 -0.55 6.74
N TRP A 36 3.17 -1.61 7.22
CA TRP A 36 2.33 -1.55 8.42
C TRP A 36 3.20 -1.47 9.67
N GLU A 37 3.06 -0.39 10.42
CA GLU A 37 3.74 -0.16 11.69
C GLU A 37 2.84 0.66 12.61
N ASP A 38 2.80 0.30 13.89
CA ASP A 38 2.06 1.04 14.93
C ASP A 38 0.57 1.28 14.60
N GLY A 39 -0.04 0.36 13.86
CA GLY A 39 -1.47 0.42 13.52
C GLY A 39 -1.81 1.32 12.33
N ASP A 40 -0.81 1.73 11.52
CA ASP A 40 -1.01 2.53 10.31
C ASP A 40 -0.08 2.09 9.17
N TRP A 41 -0.43 2.48 7.94
CA TRP A 41 0.36 2.31 6.74
C TRP A 41 1.33 3.47 6.54
N TRP A 42 2.61 3.20 6.77
CA TRP A 42 3.69 4.16 6.59
C TRP A 42 4.17 4.17 5.15
N HIS A 43 4.10 5.34 4.52
CA HIS A 43 4.65 5.60 3.19
C HIS A 43 6.17 5.40 3.16
N PHE A 44 6.68 4.65 2.19
CA PHE A 44 8.09 4.45 1.96
C PHE A 44 8.40 4.51 0.46
N ASP A 45 9.13 5.54 0.04
CA ASP A 45 9.59 5.69 -1.34
C ASP A 45 11.12 5.52 -1.40
N PRO A 46 11.62 4.36 -1.86
CA PRO A 46 13.05 4.10 -1.98
C PRO A 46 13.71 4.90 -3.12
N CYS A 47 12.97 5.29 -4.15
CA CYS A 47 13.52 6.09 -5.26
C CYS A 47 13.95 7.47 -4.77
N GLU A 48 13.21 8.01 -3.81
CA GLU A 48 13.41 9.34 -3.26
C GLU A 48 14.11 9.32 -1.88
N GLY A 49 14.27 8.14 -1.28
CA GLY A 49 14.86 7.99 0.05
C GLY A 49 14.00 8.58 1.16
N ILE A 50 12.68 8.53 1.01
CA ILE A 50 11.72 9.21 1.89
C ILE A 50 10.81 8.22 2.61
N VAL A 51 10.48 8.55 3.86
CA VAL A 51 9.55 7.81 4.72
C VAL A 51 8.53 8.78 5.31
N GLY A 52 7.26 8.38 5.35
CA GLY A 52 6.18 9.07 6.08
C GLY A 52 5.65 10.36 5.45
N GLN A 53 5.97 10.66 4.19
CA GLN A 53 5.56 11.90 3.51
C GLN A 53 4.57 11.63 2.37
N LYS A 54 3.34 11.23 2.68
CA LYS A 54 2.31 10.92 1.68
C LYS A 54 1.99 12.08 0.70
N LEU A 55 2.04 13.33 1.17
CA LEU A 55 1.76 14.51 0.34
C LEU A 55 2.98 15.05 -0.43
N LEU A 56 4.12 14.35 -0.42
CA LEU A 56 5.34 14.76 -1.13
C LEU A 56 5.06 15.09 -2.60
N TYR A 57 4.32 14.22 -3.29
CA TYR A 57 4.11 14.31 -4.72
C TYR A 57 3.25 15.52 -5.13
N GLU A 58 2.31 15.95 -4.29
CA GLU A 58 1.59 17.22 -4.50
C GLU A 58 2.53 18.42 -4.45
N GLY A 59 3.55 18.36 -3.58
CA GLY A 59 4.61 19.36 -3.51
C GLY A 59 5.39 19.52 -4.82
N TRP A 60 5.37 18.50 -5.70
CA TRP A 60 5.97 18.54 -7.03
C TRP A 60 5.00 18.98 -8.13
N GLY A 61 3.77 19.34 -7.75
CA GLY A 61 2.71 19.71 -8.69
C GLY A 61 1.98 18.51 -9.31
N LYS A 62 2.23 17.27 -8.85
CA LYS A 62 1.38 16.14 -9.25
C LYS A 62 -0.02 16.32 -8.66
N LYS A 63 -1.02 15.79 -9.38
CA LYS A 63 -2.42 15.76 -8.92
C LYS A 63 -2.93 14.32 -9.01
N PRO A 64 -2.58 13.46 -8.03
CA PRO A 64 -2.91 12.04 -8.09
C PRO A 64 -4.40 11.83 -8.33
N SER A 65 -4.73 10.99 -9.30
CA SER A 65 -6.11 10.70 -9.71
C SER A 65 -6.55 9.30 -9.26
N THR A 66 -5.65 8.33 -9.37
CA THR A 66 -5.87 6.93 -8.99
C THR A 66 -4.58 6.37 -8.40
N VAL A 67 -4.58 6.14 -7.09
CA VAL A 67 -3.50 5.47 -6.36
C VAL A 67 -4.07 4.22 -5.71
N VAL A 68 -3.55 3.06 -6.10
CA VAL A 68 -4.05 1.75 -5.66
C VAL A 68 -2.94 0.98 -4.97
N SER A 69 -3.25 0.40 -3.82
CA SER A 69 -2.36 -0.52 -3.12
C SER A 69 -2.75 -1.97 -3.33
N PHE A 70 -1.75 -2.84 -3.29
CA PHE A 70 -1.86 -4.28 -3.47
C PHE A 70 -1.08 -5.00 -2.38
N ARG A 71 -1.73 -5.97 -1.72
CA ARG A 71 -1.14 -6.81 -0.67
C ARG A 71 -1.48 -8.26 -0.94
N VAL A 72 -0.56 -9.15 -0.62
CA VAL A 72 -0.83 -10.59 -0.62
C VAL A 72 -1.49 -10.99 0.71
N PRO A 73 -2.39 -11.99 0.72
CA PRO A 73 -2.94 -12.50 1.96
C PRO A 73 -1.83 -12.91 2.94
N SER A 74 -1.98 -12.51 4.19
CA SER A 74 -1.12 -12.94 5.28
C SER A 74 -1.95 -13.47 6.44
N ASN A 75 -1.31 -14.25 7.32
CA ASN A 75 -1.94 -14.75 8.54
C ASN A 75 -1.86 -13.75 9.70
N ASP A 76 -1.34 -12.54 9.45
CA ASP A 76 -1.28 -11.50 10.46
C ASP A 76 -2.67 -10.88 10.64
N THR A 77 -3.23 -11.06 11.84
CA THR A 77 -4.58 -10.58 12.17
C THR A 77 -4.60 -9.10 12.54
N ASP A 78 -3.45 -8.46 12.73
CA ASP A 78 -3.37 -7.05 13.10
C ASP A 78 -3.62 -6.12 11.89
N VAL A 79 -3.63 -6.68 10.68
CA VAL A 79 -3.89 -5.95 9.42
C VAL A 79 -5.13 -6.54 8.75
N GLY A 80 -6.16 -5.71 8.56
CA GLY A 80 -7.44 -6.16 7.99
C GLY A 80 -7.32 -6.82 6.62
N ASP A 81 -8.29 -7.64 6.23
CA ASP A 81 -8.26 -8.53 5.06
C ASP A 81 -8.26 -7.84 3.68
N SER A 82 -8.14 -6.51 3.63
CA SER A 82 -8.13 -5.79 2.37
C SER A 82 -6.82 -6.06 1.62
N LEU A 83 -6.96 -6.61 0.41
CA LEU A 83 -5.85 -6.95 -0.48
C LEU A 83 -5.61 -5.90 -1.56
N VAL A 84 -6.66 -5.15 -1.93
CA VAL A 84 -6.60 -4.10 -2.93
C VAL A 84 -7.44 -2.92 -2.48
N GLU A 85 -6.81 -1.75 -2.36
CA GLU A 85 -7.43 -0.54 -1.82
C GLU A 85 -7.12 0.67 -2.69
N ASP A 86 -8.15 1.49 -2.92
CA ASP A 86 -8.02 2.81 -3.50
C ASP A 86 -7.66 3.77 -2.37
N ILE A 87 -6.38 4.14 -2.35
CA ILE A 87 -5.78 4.98 -1.32
C ILE A 87 -5.47 6.37 -1.86
N THR A 88 -6.12 6.78 -2.96
CA THR A 88 -5.88 8.09 -3.59
C THR A 88 -5.97 9.23 -2.57
N MET A 89 -6.93 9.15 -1.65
CA MET A 89 -7.18 10.19 -0.66
C MET A 89 -6.10 10.31 0.43
N ASP A 90 -5.24 9.31 0.56
CA ASP A 90 -4.08 9.37 1.46
C ASP A 90 -2.96 10.25 0.87
N TYR A 91 -2.94 10.39 -0.46
CA TYR A 91 -1.86 11.02 -1.24
C TYR A 91 -2.29 12.35 -1.87
N THR A 92 -3.45 12.88 -1.49
CA THR A 92 -3.92 14.18 -1.97
C THR A 92 -4.65 14.96 -0.89
N SER A 93 -4.48 16.27 -0.89
CA SER A 93 -5.24 17.21 -0.08
C SER A 93 -6.51 17.73 -0.76
N ASP A 94 -6.68 17.41 -2.05
CA ASP A 94 -7.89 17.75 -2.81
C ASP A 94 -9.11 16.99 -2.28
N SER A 95 -10.30 17.53 -2.55
CA SER A 95 -11.55 16.87 -2.17
C SER A 95 -11.82 15.63 -3.03
N LYS A 96 -12.62 14.70 -2.52
CA LYS A 96 -13.06 13.52 -3.28
C LYS A 96 -13.74 13.91 -4.59
N GLU A 97 -14.50 15.00 -4.60
CA GLU A 97 -15.16 15.53 -5.79
C GLU A 97 -14.14 16.03 -6.84
N GLU A 98 -13.09 16.73 -6.42
CA GLU A 98 -12.02 17.18 -7.33
C GLU A 98 -11.20 16.01 -7.87
N VAL A 99 -10.91 15.00 -7.04
CA VAL A 99 -10.27 13.75 -7.48
C VAL A 99 -11.15 13.04 -8.50
N ALA A 100 -12.45 12.91 -8.24
CA ALA A 100 -13.39 12.26 -9.14
C ALA A 100 -13.45 12.94 -10.52
N LYS A 101 -13.36 14.27 -10.58
CA LYS A 101 -13.35 15.03 -11.85
C LYS A 101 -12.15 14.74 -12.75
N ARG A 102 -11.00 14.36 -12.18
CA ARG A 102 -9.76 14.08 -12.93
C ARG A 102 -9.48 12.59 -13.13
N ARG A 103 -10.29 11.70 -12.56
CA ARG A 103 -10.15 10.26 -12.79
C ARG A 103 -10.42 9.91 -14.23
N LYS A 104 -9.51 9.13 -14.81
CA LYS A 104 -9.59 8.66 -16.20
C LYS A 104 -10.35 7.33 -16.31
N SER A 105 -10.48 6.57 -15.22
CA SER A 105 -11.09 5.24 -15.19
C SER A 105 -12.52 5.28 -14.63
N GLU A 106 -13.48 4.78 -15.40
CA GLU A 106 -14.88 4.69 -14.96
C GLU A 106 -15.21 3.39 -14.19
N ASN A 107 -14.36 2.36 -14.32
CA ASN A 107 -14.61 1.01 -13.78
C ASN A 107 -13.56 0.57 -12.74
N LEU A 108 -13.05 1.51 -11.92
CA LEU A 108 -11.96 1.22 -10.99
C LEU A 108 -12.36 0.14 -9.96
N GLU A 109 -13.57 0.22 -9.40
CA GLU A 109 -14.02 -0.75 -8.40
C GLU A 109 -14.11 -2.17 -8.97
N ASP A 110 -14.68 -2.33 -10.16
CA ASP A 110 -14.76 -3.63 -10.84
C ASP A 110 -13.37 -4.22 -11.13
N ALA A 111 -12.41 -3.37 -11.50
CA ALA A 111 -11.03 -3.79 -11.72
C ALA A 111 -10.35 -4.21 -10.42
N MET A 112 -10.60 -3.48 -9.33
CA MET A 112 -10.07 -3.81 -8.02
C MET A 112 -10.68 -5.10 -7.47
N GLU A 113 -11.98 -5.34 -7.65
CA GLU A 113 -12.60 -6.59 -7.20
C GLU A 113 -12.01 -7.80 -7.91
N LYS A 114 -11.85 -7.72 -9.24
CA LYS A 114 -11.15 -8.77 -10.00
C LYS A 114 -9.72 -9.00 -9.51
N ALA A 115 -9.01 -7.92 -9.16
CA ALA A 115 -7.66 -8.05 -8.59
C ALA A 115 -7.68 -8.71 -7.20
N ARG A 116 -8.70 -8.45 -6.37
CA ARG A 116 -8.90 -9.12 -5.07
C ARG A 116 -9.15 -10.61 -5.26
N GLU A 117 -10.03 -11.02 -6.19
CA GLU A 117 -10.29 -12.43 -6.53
C GLU A 117 -8.98 -13.15 -6.91
N ILE A 118 -8.20 -12.55 -7.81
CA ILE A 118 -6.90 -13.10 -8.23
C ILE A 118 -5.95 -13.26 -7.04
N LEU A 119 -5.86 -12.26 -6.16
CA LEU A 119 -4.95 -12.30 -5.00
C LEU A 119 -5.41 -13.26 -3.90
N ARG A 120 -6.71 -13.56 -3.80
CA ARG A 120 -7.25 -14.64 -2.96
C ARG A 120 -6.96 -16.03 -3.53
N GLY A 121 -6.63 -16.11 -4.82
CA GLY A 121 -6.42 -17.36 -5.55
C GLY A 121 -7.72 -18.01 -6.02
N GLU A 122 -8.76 -17.20 -6.28
CA GLU A 122 -10.06 -17.62 -6.81
C GLU A 122 -10.09 -17.66 -8.35
#